data_AF-A0A955W7A2-F1
#
_entry.id   AF-A0A955W7A2-F1
#
_cell.length_a   1.000
_cell.length_b   1.000
_cell.length_c   1.000
_cell.angle_alpha   90.00
_cell.angle_beta   90.00
_cell.angle_gamma   90.00
#
_symmetry.space_group_name_H-M   'P 1'
#
loop_
_entity.id
_entity.type
_entity.pdbx_description
1 polymer ?
#
loop_
_entity_poly.entity_id
_entity_poly.type
_entity_poly.pdbx_seq_one_letter_code
_entity_poly.pdbx_strand_id
1 'polypeptide(L)'
;MTSSHRTPRTALARLRLAVFGPPGALGARALRPVRLALALALVLGSAYGFGVSGLLAIKRMRDPALRRGGVPESALALHRSVSARFAPWARARIASGAAAHIPLHDVPENEWPIFSAVFFLSATESLRDQGVDVRYAAPSVRAARDLIMDPVHHTWVRTHWGDDYLHDHNVFFRSLLIAGLSSYESLTHDGGDLAFLRDQVETLAADLDASPHGVLEDYPGETYPIDVMAAVAYIKRADRVLGTDHSAFVARARRAFVAPYDDELGLVRFRVDLYGDEAPAPNQPGRGIGNSWVGIYAAELWPADAARWHATHTEHFWQDASWASGFREYRRGGPEGEWTFEIDAGPVVGGFGTAASAFGIAAARRNGRLDQAYTLTTQMLATGWPAPDGSLRSPQAFSHPAAPLLGESALAYFLTLPPADGVPVVTGGRVTPLVWLALLLYFGVFALGLWLAYRMAPRTQRVAGRLWESTRRRCYPM
;
A
#
# COMPACT_ATOMS: atom_id res chain seq x y z
N MET A 1 -23.67 -74.15 -45.36
CA MET A 1 -23.20 -74.46 -43.99
C MET A 1 -23.28 -73.21 -43.14
N THR A 2 -24.31 -73.21 -42.31
CA THR A 2 -24.70 -72.22 -41.31
C THR A 2 -23.77 -72.29 -40.09
N SER A 3 -23.33 -71.14 -39.57
CA SER A 3 -22.79 -71.04 -38.21
C SER A 3 -23.23 -69.72 -37.58
N SER A 4 -24.04 -69.85 -36.54
CA SER A 4 -24.59 -68.77 -35.72
C SER A 4 -23.73 -68.58 -34.48
N HIS A 5 -23.31 -67.34 -34.20
CA HIS A 5 -22.89 -66.94 -32.85
C HIS A 5 -23.77 -65.79 -32.35
N ARG A 6 -24.74 -66.15 -31.49
CA ARG A 6 -25.45 -65.21 -30.62
C ARG A 6 -24.57 -64.92 -29.41
N THR A 7 -24.34 -63.64 -29.12
CA THR A 7 -23.79 -63.17 -27.83
C THR A 7 -24.91 -62.63 -26.93
N PRO A 8 -24.86 -62.87 -25.60
CA PRO A 8 -25.93 -62.53 -24.68
C PRO A 8 -25.76 -61.10 -24.12
N ARG A 9 -26.56 -60.15 -24.58
CA ARG A 9 -26.52 -58.74 -24.13
C ARG A 9 -27.60 -58.33 -23.13
N THR A 10 -28.34 -59.27 -22.52
CA THR A 10 -29.58 -58.94 -21.81
C THR A 10 -29.65 -59.31 -20.32
N ALA A 11 -28.52 -59.62 -19.66
CA ALA A 11 -28.52 -59.94 -18.21
C ALA A 11 -28.01 -58.80 -17.29
N LEU A 12 -27.11 -57.92 -17.75
CA LEU A 12 -26.53 -56.86 -16.91
C LEU A 12 -27.32 -55.53 -16.91
N ALA A 13 -28.30 -55.37 -17.80
CA ALA A 13 -29.15 -54.17 -17.83
C ALA A 13 -30.31 -54.20 -16.81
N ARG A 14 -30.62 -55.36 -16.21
CA ARG A 14 -31.77 -55.51 -15.30
C ARG A 14 -31.42 -55.46 -13.80
N LEU A 15 -30.14 -55.50 -13.42
CA LEU A 15 -29.74 -55.41 -12.01
C LEU A 15 -29.41 -53.99 -11.51
N ARG A 16 -29.37 -52.98 -12.38
CA ARG A 16 -29.17 -51.57 -11.96
C ARG A 16 -30.46 -50.82 -11.58
N LEU A 17 -31.63 -51.45 -11.69
CA LEU A 17 -32.93 -50.79 -11.52
C LEU A 17 -33.69 -51.16 -10.24
N ALA A 18 -33.13 -51.99 -9.35
CA ALA A 18 -33.84 -52.48 -8.16
C ALA A 18 -33.29 -51.98 -6.80
N VAL A 19 -32.15 -51.29 -6.76
CA VAL A 19 -31.55 -50.82 -5.49
C VAL A 19 -31.65 -49.30 -5.28
N PHE A 20 -31.93 -48.54 -6.35
CA PHE A 20 -32.21 -47.11 -6.25
C PHE A 20 -33.59 -46.84 -6.82
N GLY A 21 -34.59 -46.78 -5.93
CA GLY A 21 -35.91 -46.27 -6.29
C GLY A 21 -35.79 -44.88 -6.95
N PRO A 22 -36.69 -44.52 -7.88
CA PRO A 22 -36.63 -43.22 -8.54
C PRO A 22 -36.55 -42.11 -7.47
N PRO A 23 -35.63 -41.14 -7.59
CA PRO A 23 -35.43 -40.12 -6.56
C PRO A 23 -36.77 -39.48 -6.24
N GLY A 24 -37.29 -39.81 -5.06
CA GLY A 24 -38.66 -39.50 -4.68
C GLY A 24 -38.90 -38.00 -4.76
N ALA A 25 -40.07 -37.59 -5.26
CA ALA A 25 -40.50 -36.19 -5.37
C ALA A 25 -40.42 -35.40 -4.04
N LEU A 26 -40.29 -36.11 -2.91
CA LEU A 26 -40.02 -35.56 -1.56
C LEU A 26 -38.61 -34.94 -1.44
N GLY A 27 -37.58 -35.53 -2.05
CA GLY A 27 -36.21 -34.98 -2.04
C GLY A 27 -36.08 -33.69 -2.85
N ALA A 28 -36.85 -33.55 -3.93
CA ALA A 28 -36.84 -32.36 -4.78
C ALA A 28 -37.51 -31.14 -4.13
N ARG A 29 -38.38 -31.32 -3.13
CA ARG A 29 -38.96 -30.22 -2.35
C ARG A 29 -38.05 -29.79 -1.20
N ALA A 30 -37.40 -30.73 -0.52
CA ALA A 30 -36.45 -30.45 0.57
C ALA A 30 -35.19 -29.67 0.10
N LEU A 31 -34.75 -29.88 -1.15
CA LEU A 31 -33.56 -29.20 -1.70
C LEU A 31 -33.82 -27.78 -2.24
N ARG A 32 -35.08 -27.34 -2.37
CA ARG A 32 -35.41 -25.99 -2.86
C ARG A 32 -34.93 -24.86 -1.95
N PRO A 33 -35.21 -24.86 -0.63
CA PRO A 33 -34.73 -23.78 0.25
C PRO A 33 -33.20 -23.71 0.26
N VAL A 34 -32.51 -24.86 0.24
CA VAL A 34 -31.04 -24.93 0.17
C VAL A 34 -30.52 -24.29 -1.11
N ARG A 35 -31.09 -24.61 -2.28
CA ARG A 35 -30.69 -24.01 -3.55
C ARG A 35 -30.95 -22.52 -3.61
N LEU A 36 -32.07 -22.06 -3.07
CA LEU A 36 -32.39 -20.63 -3.00
C LEU A 36 -31.43 -19.89 -2.08
N ALA A 37 -31.10 -20.46 -0.91
CA ALA A 37 -30.13 -19.91 0.01
C ALA A 37 -28.74 -19.83 -0.62
N LEU A 38 -28.29 -20.88 -1.31
CA LEU A 38 -27.00 -20.87 -2.04
C LEU A 38 -27.00 -19.85 -3.19
N ALA A 39 -28.10 -19.75 -3.95
CA ALA A 39 -28.22 -18.75 -5.02
C ALA A 39 -28.17 -17.33 -4.44
N LEU A 40 -28.89 -17.06 -3.35
CA LEU A 40 -28.88 -15.78 -2.66
C LEU A 40 -27.48 -15.46 -2.11
N ALA A 41 -26.83 -16.42 -1.44
CA ALA A 41 -25.47 -16.27 -0.93
C ALA A 41 -24.47 -15.96 -2.06
N LEU A 42 -24.61 -16.61 -3.22
CA LEU A 42 -23.78 -16.35 -4.39
C LEU A 42 -24.01 -14.94 -4.98
N VAL A 43 -25.27 -14.50 -5.07
CA VAL A 43 -25.60 -13.13 -5.52
C VAL A 43 -25.03 -12.10 -4.56
N LEU A 44 -25.28 -12.24 -3.25
CA LEU A 44 -24.80 -11.30 -2.24
C LEU A 44 -23.28 -11.28 -2.16
N GLY A 45 -22.64 -12.45 -2.16
CA GLY A 45 -21.19 -12.58 -2.12
C GLY A 45 -20.51 -12.00 -3.36
N SER A 46 -21.04 -12.25 -4.56
CA SER A 46 -20.50 -11.68 -5.80
C SER A 46 -20.78 -10.17 -5.94
N ALA A 47 -21.97 -9.71 -5.52
CA ALA A 47 -22.31 -8.29 -5.49
C ALA A 47 -21.38 -7.53 -4.53
N TYR A 48 -21.25 -7.98 -3.29
CA TYR A 48 -20.42 -7.33 -2.27
C TYR A 48 -18.92 -7.49 -2.53
N GLY A 49 -18.51 -8.68 -3.00
CA GLY A 49 -17.12 -9.01 -3.28
C GLY A 49 -16.56 -8.25 -4.48
N PHE A 50 -17.34 -8.16 -5.56
CA PHE A 50 -16.84 -7.75 -6.87
C PHE A 50 -17.64 -6.59 -7.47
N GLY A 51 -18.97 -6.65 -7.48
CA GLY A 51 -19.82 -5.60 -8.06
C GLY A 51 -19.61 -4.24 -7.38
N VAL A 52 -19.70 -4.20 -6.04
CA VAL A 52 -19.49 -2.99 -5.25
C VAL A 52 -18.05 -2.50 -5.36
N SER A 53 -17.06 -3.39 -5.31
CA SER A 53 -15.64 -3.04 -5.48
C SER A 53 -15.37 -2.41 -6.84
N GLY A 54 -15.94 -2.95 -7.92
CA GLY A 54 -15.83 -2.37 -9.26
C GLY A 54 -16.47 -1.00 -9.38
N LEU A 55 -17.64 -0.79 -8.78
CA LEU A 55 -18.30 0.52 -8.74
C LEU A 55 -17.49 1.54 -7.94
N LEU A 56 -16.93 1.15 -6.78
CA LEU A 56 -16.07 2.00 -5.97
C LEU A 56 -14.78 2.37 -6.70
N ALA A 57 -14.15 1.42 -7.40
CA ALA A 57 -12.96 1.70 -8.22
C ALA A 57 -13.27 2.75 -9.29
N ILE A 58 -14.36 2.58 -10.06
CA ILE A 58 -14.79 3.56 -11.08
C ILE A 58 -15.07 4.92 -10.45
N LYS A 59 -15.81 4.97 -9.32
CA LYS A 59 -16.14 6.20 -8.63
C LYS A 59 -14.85 6.95 -8.22
N ARG A 60 -13.92 6.27 -7.56
CA ARG A 60 -12.67 6.86 -7.05
C ARG A 60 -11.73 7.30 -8.18
N MET A 61 -11.65 6.55 -9.27
CA MET A 61 -10.83 6.93 -10.44
C MET A 61 -11.37 8.17 -11.19
N ARG A 62 -12.66 8.48 -11.03
CA ARG A 62 -13.30 9.66 -11.63
C ARG A 62 -13.16 10.92 -10.78
N ASP A 63 -12.54 10.81 -9.60
CA ASP A 63 -12.32 11.95 -8.72
C ASP A 63 -11.43 13.01 -9.41
N PRO A 64 -11.92 14.26 -9.60
CA PRO A 64 -11.13 15.34 -10.18
C PRO A 64 -9.86 15.67 -9.40
N ALA A 65 -9.81 15.41 -8.10
CA ALA A 65 -8.65 15.68 -7.25
C ALA A 65 -7.40 14.92 -7.72
N LEU A 66 -7.57 13.72 -8.31
CA LEU A 66 -6.47 12.94 -8.87
C LEU A 66 -5.73 13.68 -10.00
N ARG A 67 -6.45 14.49 -10.79
CA ARG A 67 -5.88 15.26 -11.91
C ARG A 67 -5.45 16.66 -11.53
N ARG A 68 -5.97 17.19 -10.41
CA ARG A 68 -5.77 18.57 -9.96
C ARG A 68 -4.77 18.69 -8.80
N GLY A 69 -4.25 17.57 -8.30
CA GLY A 69 -3.26 17.57 -7.22
C GLY A 69 -3.85 17.81 -5.82
N GLY A 70 -5.17 17.71 -5.67
CA GLY A 70 -5.83 17.77 -4.36
C GLY A 70 -5.94 16.41 -3.68
N VAL A 71 -6.53 16.36 -2.49
CA VAL A 71 -6.83 15.11 -1.76
C VAL A 71 -8.02 14.39 -2.40
N PRO A 72 -7.86 13.16 -2.92
CA PRO A 72 -8.99 12.40 -3.45
C PRO A 72 -9.86 11.80 -2.34
N GLU A 73 -11.15 11.59 -2.62
CA GLU A 73 -12.14 10.91 -1.76
C GLU A 73 -11.62 9.53 -1.31
N SER A 74 -10.85 8.85 -2.17
CA SER A 74 -10.22 7.58 -1.81
C SER A 74 -9.21 7.70 -0.67
N ALA A 75 -8.44 8.79 -0.60
CA ALA A 75 -7.51 9.04 0.51
C ALA A 75 -8.28 9.30 1.81
N LEU A 76 -9.34 10.11 1.75
CA LEU A 76 -10.20 10.39 2.90
C LEU A 76 -10.87 9.12 3.44
N ALA A 77 -11.41 8.28 2.55
CA ALA A 77 -12.05 7.03 2.93
C ALA A 77 -11.04 6.03 3.52
N LEU A 78 -9.88 5.89 2.88
CA LEU A 78 -8.81 5.02 3.37
C LEU A 78 -8.30 5.47 4.74
N HIS A 79 -8.03 6.76 4.91
CA HIS A 79 -7.57 7.31 6.18
C HIS A 79 -8.59 7.11 7.31
N ARG A 80 -9.89 7.31 7.06
CA ARG A 80 -10.95 6.99 8.05
C ARG A 80 -10.97 5.51 8.42
N SER A 81 -10.81 4.63 7.43
CA SER A 81 -10.74 3.18 7.66
C SER A 81 -9.54 2.77 8.50
N VAL A 82 -8.35 3.30 8.19
CA VAL A 82 -7.12 3.06 8.95
C VAL A 82 -7.28 3.61 10.36
N SER A 83 -7.74 4.85 10.48
CA SER A 83 -7.96 5.54 11.76
C SER A 83 -8.86 4.74 12.70
N ALA A 84 -9.94 4.12 12.22
CA ALA A 84 -10.83 3.29 13.04
C ALA A 84 -10.15 2.01 13.58
N ARG A 85 -9.14 1.49 12.88
CA ARG A 85 -8.47 0.21 13.20
C ARG A 85 -7.12 0.39 13.91
N PHE A 86 -6.49 1.55 13.74
CA PHE A 86 -5.12 1.80 14.19
C PHE A 86 -4.99 1.77 15.72
N ALA A 87 -5.80 2.53 16.45
CA ALA A 87 -5.71 2.58 17.91
C ALA A 87 -5.89 1.21 18.59
N PRO A 88 -6.92 0.39 18.26
CA PRO A 88 -7.03 -0.97 18.80
C PRO A 88 -5.81 -1.83 18.50
N TRP A 89 -5.30 -1.79 17.28
CA TRP A 89 -4.14 -2.59 16.87
C TRP A 89 -2.86 -2.16 17.60
N ALA A 90 -2.52 -0.87 17.58
CA ALA A 90 -1.30 -0.34 18.20
C ALA A 90 -1.28 -0.62 19.71
N ARG A 91 -2.40 -0.42 20.41
CA ARG A 91 -2.50 -0.74 21.84
C ARG A 91 -2.36 -2.23 22.12
N ALA A 92 -2.95 -3.09 21.30
CA ALA A 92 -2.79 -4.54 21.44
C ALA A 92 -1.33 -4.96 21.21
N ARG A 93 -0.63 -4.31 20.27
CA ARG A 93 0.78 -4.57 19.95
C ARG A 93 1.71 -4.17 21.10
N ILE A 94 1.49 -3.01 21.72
CA ILE A 94 2.23 -2.57 22.91
C ILE A 94 1.93 -3.51 24.08
N ALA A 95 0.64 -3.76 24.35
CA ALA A 95 0.22 -4.59 25.48
C ALA A 95 0.69 -6.05 25.40
N SER A 96 0.92 -6.58 24.20
CA SER A 96 1.45 -7.94 24.05
C SER A 96 2.91 -8.07 24.47
N GLY A 97 3.67 -6.97 24.50
CA GLY A 97 5.11 -6.98 24.76
C GLY A 97 5.93 -7.78 23.74
N ALA A 98 5.32 -8.22 22.63
CA ALA A 98 5.93 -9.17 21.71
C ALA A 98 7.22 -8.62 21.07
N ALA A 99 7.41 -7.28 21.07
CA ALA A 99 8.59 -6.67 20.46
C ALA A 99 9.88 -6.94 21.24
N ALA A 100 9.79 -7.33 22.51
CA ALA A 100 10.96 -7.66 23.34
C ALA A 100 11.71 -8.92 22.86
N HIS A 101 11.09 -9.74 22.02
CA HIS A 101 11.55 -11.10 21.71
C HIS A 101 11.69 -11.37 20.21
N ILE A 102 11.59 -10.34 19.39
CA ILE A 102 11.68 -10.47 17.94
C ILE A 102 13.16 -10.67 17.55
N PRO A 103 13.47 -11.60 16.63
CA PRO A 103 14.81 -11.72 16.07
C PRO A 103 15.28 -10.39 15.45
N LEU A 104 16.55 -10.05 15.64
CA LEU A 104 17.12 -8.78 15.19
C LEU A 104 16.86 -8.49 13.69
N HIS A 105 17.01 -9.51 12.84
CA HIS A 105 16.89 -9.39 11.40
C HIS A 105 15.45 -9.57 10.87
N ASP A 106 14.44 -9.65 11.74
CA ASP A 106 13.03 -9.69 11.33
C ASP A 106 12.50 -8.26 11.16
N VAL A 107 12.92 -7.65 10.05
CA VAL A 107 12.54 -6.29 9.62
C VAL A 107 11.01 -6.08 9.70
N PRO A 108 10.14 -6.99 9.19
CA PRO A 108 8.69 -6.83 9.29
C PRO A 108 8.11 -6.72 10.69
N GLU A 109 8.65 -7.45 11.67
CA GLU A 109 8.11 -7.40 13.03
C GLU A 109 8.70 -6.26 13.87
N ASN A 110 9.91 -5.81 13.52
CA ASN A 110 10.64 -4.73 14.19
C ASN A 110 10.27 -3.33 13.68
N GLU A 111 10.44 -3.07 12.39
CA GLU A 111 10.44 -1.70 11.84
C GLU A 111 9.07 -1.29 11.31
N TRP A 112 8.38 -2.20 10.62
CA TRP A 112 7.14 -1.89 9.90
C TRP A 112 5.99 -1.36 10.79
N PRO A 113 5.86 -1.73 12.07
CA PRO A 113 4.86 -1.10 12.94
C PRO A 113 5.16 0.38 13.21
N ILE A 114 6.43 0.77 13.34
CA ILE A 114 6.85 2.17 13.52
C ILE A 114 6.56 2.95 12.23
N PHE A 115 6.89 2.40 11.06
CA PHE A 115 6.49 3.00 9.78
C PHE A 115 4.98 3.17 9.65
N SER A 116 4.19 2.19 10.11
CA SER A 116 2.72 2.27 10.08
C SER A 116 2.24 3.49 10.86
N ALA A 117 2.86 3.79 12.01
CA ALA A 117 2.56 4.95 12.84
C ALA A 117 3.01 6.27 12.19
N VAL A 118 4.24 6.33 11.69
CA VAL A 118 4.79 7.53 11.03
C VAL A 118 3.99 7.90 9.78
N PHE A 119 3.67 6.95 8.91
CA PHE A 119 2.81 7.22 7.74
C PHE A 119 1.39 7.63 8.13
N PHE A 120 0.81 7.01 9.17
CA PHE A 120 -0.51 7.41 9.65
C PHE A 120 -0.54 8.85 10.17
N LEU A 121 0.46 9.22 10.99
CA LEU A 121 0.60 10.59 11.51
C LEU A 121 0.85 11.59 10.38
N SER A 122 1.72 11.26 9.42
CA SER A 122 2.03 12.10 8.26
C SER A 122 0.79 12.31 7.37
N ALA A 123 -0.02 11.27 7.15
CA ALA A 123 -1.29 11.39 6.45
C ALA A 123 -2.28 12.29 7.21
N THR A 124 -2.37 12.14 8.53
CA THR A 124 -3.27 12.94 9.38
C THR A 124 -2.88 14.42 9.35
N GLU A 125 -1.59 14.72 9.49
CA GLU A 125 -1.03 16.07 9.42
C GLU A 125 -1.27 16.68 8.04
N SER A 126 -0.93 15.97 6.95
CA SER A 126 -1.13 16.46 5.59
C SER A 126 -2.61 16.74 5.26
N LEU A 127 -3.53 15.93 5.77
CA LEU A 127 -4.97 16.17 5.64
C LEU A 127 -5.40 17.44 6.37
N ARG A 128 -4.96 17.63 7.62
CA ARG A 128 -5.30 18.82 8.41
C ARG A 128 -4.73 20.09 7.76
N ASP A 129 -3.50 20.04 7.28
CA ASP A 129 -2.85 21.18 6.62
C ASP A 129 -3.58 21.58 5.33
N GLN A 130 -4.38 20.67 4.76
CA GLN A 130 -5.29 20.92 3.63
C GLN A 130 -6.73 21.26 4.06
N GLY A 131 -6.96 21.57 5.34
CA GLY A 131 -8.25 22.00 5.88
C GLY A 131 -9.26 20.88 6.12
N VAL A 132 -8.83 19.61 6.13
CA VAL A 132 -9.71 18.48 6.46
C VAL A 132 -9.85 18.36 7.97
N ASP A 133 -11.08 18.23 8.47
CA ASP A 133 -11.32 17.91 9.88
C ASP A 133 -10.88 16.46 10.18
N VAL A 134 -9.81 16.33 10.94
CA VAL A 134 -9.20 15.05 11.34
C VAL A 134 -9.48 14.67 12.80
N ARG A 135 -10.39 15.36 13.50
CA ARG A 135 -10.66 15.07 14.94
C ARG A 135 -11.07 13.63 15.22
N TYR A 136 -11.70 12.96 14.25
CA TYR A 136 -12.03 11.53 14.34
C TYR A 136 -10.81 10.64 14.57
N ALA A 137 -9.61 11.09 14.17
CA ALA A 137 -8.38 10.35 14.27
C ALA A 137 -7.64 10.49 15.60
N ALA A 138 -8.10 11.38 16.51
CA ALA A 138 -7.40 11.68 17.75
C ALA A 138 -7.03 10.45 18.62
N PRO A 139 -7.87 9.41 18.77
CA PRO A 139 -7.47 8.21 19.51
C PRO A 139 -6.29 7.48 18.87
N SER A 140 -6.25 7.44 17.53
CA SER A 140 -5.22 6.77 16.75
C SER A 140 -3.95 7.59 16.62
N VAL A 141 -4.06 8.93 16.62
CA VAL A 141 -2.91 9.83 16.72
C VAL A 141 -2.14 9.59 18.02
N ARG A 142 -2.84 9.52 19.16
CA ARG A 142 -2.21 9.17 20.45
C ARG A 142 -1.62 7.77 20.45
N ALA A 143 -2.36 6.78 19.96
CA ALA A 143 -1.86 5.41 19.92
C ALA A 143 -0.65 5.22 18.98
N ALA A 144 -0.55 5.99 17.91
CA ALA A 144 0.62 6.03 17.03
C ALA A 144 1.84 6.60 17.76
N ARG A 145 1.69 7.72 18.48
CA ARG A 145 2.74 8.26 19.35
C ARG A 145 3.17 7.25 20.42
N ASP A 146 2.21 6.60 21.08
CA ASP A 146 2.51 5.62 22.13
C ASP A 146 3.30 4.41 21.59
N LEU A 147 3.00 3.97 20.35
CA LEU A 147 3.74 2.89 19.69
C LEU A 147 5.16 3.34 19.31
N ILE A 148 5.30 4.57 18.81
CA ILE A 148 6.60 5.15 18.44
C ILE A 148 7.49 5.34 19.67
N MET A 149 6.90 5.61 20.84
CA MET A 149 7.63 5.83 22.09
C MET A 149 7.70 4.59 22.99
N ASP A 150 7.26 3.43 22.51
CA ASP A 150 7.28 2.20 23.31
C ASP A 150 8.72 1.67 23.46
N PRO A 151 9.33 1.73 24.65
CA PRO A 151 10.71 1.31 24.84
C PRO A 151 10.92 -0.19 24.60
N VAL A 152 9.85 -1.00 24.69
CA VAL A 152 9.91 -2.42 24.34
C VAL A 152 10.06 -2.58 22.83
N HIS A 153 9.43 -1.72 22.04
CA HIS A 153 9.57 -1.75 20.60
C HIS A 153 10.97 -1.33 20.11
N HIS A 154 11.69 -0.54 20.90
CA HIS A 154 13.05 -0.08 20.58
C HIS A 154 14.12 -1.16 20.86
N THR A 155 13.74 -2.34 21.36
CA THR A 155 14.69 -3.40 21.76
C THR A 155 15.63 -3.80 20.63
N TRP A 156 15.15 -3.90 19.39
CA TRP A 156 15.99 -4.26 18.24
C TRP A 156 17.05 -3.18 17.96
N VAL A 157 16.68 -1.91 18.07
CA VAL A 157 17.58 -0.77 17.88
C VAL A 157 18.67 -0.78 18.95
N ARG A 158 18.28 -0.98 20.21
CA ARG A 158 19.20 -1.09 21.35
C ARG A 158 20.12 -2.31 21.21
N THR A 159 19.64 -3.38 20.57
CA THR A 159 20.46 -4.56 20.30
C THR A 159 21.53 -4.27 19.25
N HIS A 160 21.26 -3.41 18.26
CA HIS A 160 22.25 -2.96 17.28
C HIS A 160 23.26 -1.98 17.88
N TRP A 161 22.78 -0.95 18.58
CA TRP A 161 23.56 0.24 18.93
C TRP A 161 23.95 0.33 20.41
N GLY A 162 23.47 -0.58 21.26
CA GLY A 162 23.66 -0.51 22.70
C GLY A 162 22.74 0.52 23.38
N ASP A 163 23.05 0.85 24.64
CA ASP A 163 22.17 1.67 25.48
C ASP A 163 22.08 3.14 25.05
N ASP A 164 23.06 3.65 24.28
CA ASP A 164 23.11 5.04 23.78
C ASP A 164 22.61 5.17 22.32
N TYR A 165 21.78 4.24 21.86
CA TYR A 165 21.23 4.18 20.50
C TYR A 165 20.49 5.44 20.01
N LEU A 166 20.20 6.38 20.89
CA LEU A 166 19.55 7.66 20.57
C LEU A 166 20.54 8.79 20.25
N HIS A 167 21.84 8.55 20.42
CA HIS A 167 22.91 9.53 20.16
C HIS A 167 24.09 8.93 19.39
N ASP A 168 23.94 7.74 18.83
CA ASP A 168 24.95 7.07 18.02
C ASP A 168 24.40 6.72 16.64
N HIS A 169 24.87 7.42 15.60
CA HIS A 169 24.54 7.22 14.18
C HIS A 169 23.02 7.02 13.97
N ASN A 170 22.57 5.77 13.88
CA ASN A 170 21.18 5.30 13.91
C ASN A 170 20.17 6.23 13.21
N VAL A 171 20.53 6.67 12.01
CA VAL A 171 19.82 7.75 11.32
C VAL A 171 18.38 7.34 11.06
N PHE A 172 18.20 6.16 10.49
CA PHE A 172 16.90 5.59 10.19
C PHE A 172 15.92 5.71 11.36
N PHE A 173 16.24 5.09 12.51
CA PHE A 173 15.32 5.04 13.64
C PHE A 173 15.11 6.42 14.27
N ARG A 174 16.18 7.19 14.50
CA ARG A 174 16.09 8.55 15.06
C ARG A 174 15.24 9.45 14.18
N SER A 175 15.35 9.33 12.85
CA SER A 175 14.55 10.09 11.90
C SER A 175 13.05 9.75 11.98
N LEU A 176 12.68 8.48 12.24
CA LEU A 176 11.29 8.07 12.43
C LEU A 176 10.69 8.64 13.73
N LEU A 177 11.49 8.72 14.80
CA LEU A 177 11.10 9.41 16.03
C LEU A 177 10.83 10.90 15.75
N ILE A 178 11.75 11.58 15.06
CA ILE A 178 11.60 13.00 14.70
C ILE A 178 10.35 13.21 13.84
N ALA A 179 10.15 12.39 12.81
CA ALA A 179 9.00 12.48 11.91
C ALA A 179 7.67 12.30 12.65
N GLY A 180 7.57 11.25 13.45
CA GLY A 180 6.38 10.90 14.20
C GLY A 180 6.04 11.94 15.27
N LEU A 181 7.00 12.33 16.10
CA LEU A 181 6.79 13.28 17.19
C LEU A 181 6.54 14.70 16.68
N SER A 182 7.18 15.12 15.59
CA SER A 182 6.88 16.41 14.96
C SER A 182 5.44 16.46 14.45
N SER A 183 4.99 15.39 13.77
CA SER A 183 3.61 15.28 13.29
C SER A 183 2.61 15.25 14.45
N TYR A 184 2.91 14.48 15.50
CA TYR A 184 2.08 14.39 16.70
C TYR A 184 1.94 15.74 17.37
N GLU A 185 3.05 16.41 17.67
CA GLU A 185 3.05 17.72 18.31
C GLU A 185 2.32 18.75 17.46
N SER A 186 2.52 18.71 16.13
CA SER A 186 1.78 19.58 15.25
C SER A 186 0.28 19.35 15.42
N LEU A 187 -0.18 18.09 15.41
CA LEU A 187 -1.59 17.70 15.48
C LEU A 187 -2.27 18.01 16.82
N THR A 188 -1.54 17.93 17.93
CA THR A 188 -2.13 17.95 19.28
C THR A 188 -1.76 19.18 20.10
N HIS A 189 -0.60 19.79 19.84
CA HIS A 189 0.01 20.81 20.70
C HIS A 189 0.12 20.36 22.16
N ASP A 190 0.43 19.07 22.36
CA ASP A 190 0.45 18.42 23.67
C ASP A 190 1.66 18.86 24.50
N GLY A 191 2.80 19.11 23.85
CA GLY A 191 4.02 19.60 24.47
C GLY A 191 4.81 18.57 25.29
N GLY A 192 4.24 17.39 25.58
CA GLY A 192 4.82 16.39 26.48
C GLY A 192 6.16 15.82 26.02
N ASP A 193 6.36 15.71 24.70
CA ASP A 193 7.56 15.12 24.10
C ASP A 193 8.52 16.16 23.49
N LEU A 194 8.24 17.47 23.64
CA LEU A 194 9.02 18.53 22.97
C LEU A 194 10.50 18.53 23.34
N ALA A 195 10.83 18.25 24.60
CA ALA A 195 12.22 18.21 25.05
C ALA A 195 12.97 17.04 24.40
N PHE A 196 12.36 15.86 24.33
CA PHE A 196 12.91 14.68 23.68
C PHE A 196 13.03 14.89 22.17
N LEU A 197 12.00 15.44 21.52
CA LEU A 197 12.05 15.77 20.10
C LEU A 197 13.18 16.76 19.79
N ARG A 198 13.32 17.83 20.58
CA ARG A 198 14.40 18.81 20.41
C ARG A 198 15.76 18.15 20.52
N ASP A 199 15.97 17.35 21.56
CA ASP A 199 17.22 16.64 21.76
C ASP A 199 17.60 15.78 20.54
N GLN A 200 16.66 14.99 20.03
CA GLN A 200 16.90 14.15 18.85
C GLN A 200 17.14 14.96 17.56
N VAL A 201 16.44 16.08 17.37
CA VAL A 201 16.64 16.97 16.22
C VAL A 201 18.03 17.62 16.25
N GLU A 202 18.38 18.26 17.37
CA GLU A 202 19.61 19.04 17.49
C GLU A 202 20.85 18.13 17.43
N THR A 203 20.81 16.98 18.12
CA THR A 203 21.93 16.03 18.12
C THR A 203 22.11 15.38 16.75
N LEU A 204 21.04 14.88 16.11
CA LEU A 204 21.16 14.25 14.79
C LEU A 204 21.59 15.26 13.71
N ALA A 205 21.08 16.49 13.76
CA ALA A 205 21.49 17.55 12.85
C ALA A 205 22.99 17.88 13.04
N ALA A 206 23.45 17.99 14.28
CA ALA A 206 24.86 18.23 14.59
C ALA A 206 25.76 17.07 14.11
N ASP A 207 25.37 15.82 14.36
CA ASP A 207 26.13 14.63 13.95
C ASP A 207 26.24 14.57 12.41
N LEU A 208 25.14 14.80 11.70
CA LEU A 208 25.12 14.84 10.23
C LEU A 208 25.93 16.01 9.66
N ASP A 209 25.91 17.17 10.31
CA ASP A 209 26.71 18.32 9.87
C ASP A 209 28.20 18.11 10.12
N ALA A 210 28.57 17.45 11.22
CA ALA A 210 29.93 17.10 11.58
C ALA A 210 30.50 15.92 10.77
N SER A 211 29.63 15.01 10.28
CA SER A 211 30.04 13.89 9.43
C SER A 211 30.81 14.40 8.19
N PRO A 212 32.03 13.86 7.92
CA PRO A 212 32.85 14.27 6.77
C PRO A 212 32.11 14.22 5.44
N HIS A 213 31.20 13.25 5.29
CA HIS A 213 30.47 12.98 4.05
C HIS A 213 28.98 13.34 4.14
N GLY A 214 28.52 13.84 5.29
CA GLY A 214 27.12 14.24 5.50
C GLY A 214 26.15 13.06 5.54
N VAL A 215 26.65 11.85 5.75
CA VAL A 215 25.89 10.62 5.96
C VAL A 215 26.36 9.94 7.25
N LEU A 216 25.46 9.18 7.86
CA LEU A 216 25.73 8.35 9.03
C LEU A 216 25.01 7.02 8.81
N GLU A 217 25.41 6.01 9.56
CA GLU A 217 24.86 4.67 9.45
C GLU A 217 23.41 4.58 9.95
N ASP A 218 22.62 3.75 9.30
CA ASP A 218 21.26 3.37 9.71
C ASP A 218 21.33 2.14 10.63
N TYR A 219 22.18 1.19 10.24
CA TYR A 219 22.57 0.00 11.01
C TYR A 219 24.09 -0.11 11.02
N PRO A 220 24.70 -0.82 11.99
CA PRO A 220 26.15 -1.03 11.99
C PRO A 220 26.65 -1.63 10.66
N GLY A 221 27.47 -0.89 9.92
CA GLY A 221 27.99 -1.28 8.61
C GLY A 221 27.05 -1.05 7.41
N GLU A 222 25.90 -0.41 7.60
CA GLU A 222 24.92 -0.15 6.54
C GLU A 222 24.49 1.32 6.54
N THR A 223 24.71 2.01 5.42
CA THR A 223 24.33 3.42 5.22
C THR A 223 23.46 3.57 3.99
N TYR A 224 22.29 4.16 4.17
CA TYR A 224 21.29 4.42 3.14
C TYR A 224 21.12 5.92 2.96
N PRO A 225 21.77 6.54 1.96
CA PRO A 225 21.66 7.98 1.72
C PRO A 225 20.20 8.46 1.56
N ILE A 226 19.31 7.60 1.06
CA ILE A 226 17.89 7.93 0.93
C ILE A 226 17.20 8.19 2.29
N ASP A 227 17.65 7.53 3.36
CA ASP A 227 17.11 7.69 4.71
C ASP A 227 17.71 8.92 5.39
N VAL A 228 19.00 9.19 5.15
CA VAL A 228 19.64 10.46 5.52
C VAL A 228 18.90 11.65 4.89
N MET A 229 18.50 11.56 3.62
CA MET A 229 17.71 12.62 2.98
C MET A 229 16.36 12.83 3.67
N ALA A 230 15.66 11.75 4.03
CA ALA A 230 14.41 11.84 4.78
C ALA A 230 14.63 12.46 6.17
N ALA A 231 15.72 12.10 6.86
CA ALA A 231 16.10 12.68 8.14
C ALA A 231 16.31 14.20 8.05
N VAL A 232 17.01 14.69 7.02
CA VAL A 232 17.18 16.13 6.76
C VAL A 232 15.83 16.82 6.56
N ALA A 233 14.89 16.19 5.84
CA ALA A 233 13.54 16.71 5.68
C ALA A 233 12.75 16.74 7.00
N TYR A 234 12.82 15.69 7.81
CA TYR A 234 12.13 15.63 9.08
C TYR A 234 12.68 16.64 10.10
N ILE A 235 14.01 16.84 10.16
CA ILE A 235 14.65 17.90 10.95
C ILE A 235 14.10 19.27 10.54
N LYS A 236 14.09 19.58 9.23
CA LYS A 236 13.54 20.85 8.72
C LYS A 236 12.05 21.03 9.07
N ARG A 237 11.26 19.96 9.04
CA ARG A 237 9.83 20.02 9.39
C ARG A 237 9.62 20.24 10.90
N ALA A 238 10.50 19.68 11.74
CA ALA A 238 10.46 19.84 13.19
C ALA A 238 10.64 21.30 13.63
N ASP A 239 11.34 22.12 12.83
CA ASP A 239 11.48 23.57 13.07
C ASP A 239 10.16 24.27 13.36
N ARG A 240 9.08 23.86 12.68
CA ARG A 240 7.74 24.45 12.86
C ARG A 240 7.21 24.31 14.28
N VAL A 241 7.44 23.16 14.91
CA VAL A 241 6.91 22.85 16.26
C VAL A 241 7.92 23.18 17.36
N LEU A 242 9.21 23.20 17.05
CA LEU A 242 10.28 23.54 17.98
C LEU A 242 10.61 25.05 18.01
N GLY A 243 10.20 25.81 17.00
CA GLY A 243 10.60 27.21 16.86
C GLY A 243 12.11 27.38 16.62
N THR A 244 12.72 26.44 15.90
CA THR A 244 14.14 26.43 15.50
C THR A 244 14.30 26.76 14.02
N ASP A 245 15.54 26.88 13.54
CA ASP A 245 15.83 27.09 12.11
C ASP A 245 17.08 26.31 11.69
N HIS A 246 16.87 25.20 10.99
CA HIS A 246 17.93 24.35 10.46
C HIS A 246 18.22 24.60 8.97
N SER A 247 17.78 25.72 8.38
CA SER A 247 17.99 26.03 6.96
C SER A 247 19.46 26.01 6.52
N ALA A 248 20.37 26.50 7.35
CA ALA A 248 21.81 26.49 7.04
C ALA A 248 22.37 25.07 7.02
N PHE A 249 21.93 24.21 7.95
CA PHE A 249 22.26 22.79 7.95
C PHE A 249 21.73 22.10 6.69
N VAL A 250 20.46 22.31 6.35
CA VAL A 250 19.83 21.74 5.15
C VAL A 250 20.61 22.15 3.88
N ALA A 251 21.08 23.39 3.77
CA ALA A 251 21.89 23.81 2.63
C ALA A 251 23.20 23.02 2.52
N ARG A 252 23.88 22.76 3.64
CA ARG A 252 25.14 21.99 3.67
C ARG A 252 24.95 20.48 3.52
N ALA A 253 23.84 19.93 4.01
CA ALA A 253 23.53 18.49 3.93
C ALA A 253 23.43 18.00 2.48
N ARG A 254 23.14 18.89 1.53
CA ARG A 254 23.14 18.62 0.08
C ARG A 254 24.39 17.88 -0.40
N ARG A 255 25.55 18.14 0.23
CA ARG A 255 26.84 17.55 -0.13
C ARG A 255 26.82 16.01 -0.17
N ALA A 256 25.96 15.37 0.62
CA ALA A 256 25.84 13.91 0.71
C ALA A 256 25.20 13.23 -0.51
N PHE A 257 24.51 13.99 -1.36
CA PHE A 257 23.59 13.44 -2.37
C PHE A 257 23.97 13.77 -3.82
N VAL A 258 25.08 14.49 -4.00
CA VAL A 258 25.56 14.97 -5.30
C VAL A 258 26.99 14.50 -5.53
N ALA A 259 27.48 14.67 -6.75
CA ALA A 259 28.87 14.37 -7.10
C ALA A 259 29.87 14.85 -6.02
N PRO A 260 30.80 13.98 -5.56
CA PRO A 260 31.14 12.68 -6.15
C PRO A 260 30.34 11.46 -5.63
N TYR A 261 29.27 11.65 -4.83
CA TYR A 261 28.58 10.56 -4.14
C TYR A 261 27.30 10.06 -4.82
N ASP A 262 26.83 10.74 -5.86
CA ASP A 262 25.75 10.23 -6.69
C ASP A 262 26.17 8.98 -7.48
N ASP A 263 25.18 8.27 -8.01
CA ASP A 263 25.43 7.12 -8.87
C ASP A 263 25.83 7.53 -10.28
N GLU A 264 26.07 6.56 -11.14
CA GLU A 264 26.55 6.79 -12.52
C GLU A 264 25.51 7.51 -13.40
N LEU A 265 24.26 7.63 -12.94
CA LEU A 265 23.17 8.38 -13.58
C LEU A 265 22.98 9.76 -12.93
N GLY A 266 23.72 10.08 -11.88
CA GLY A 266 23.53 11.28 -11.06
C GLY A 266 22.33 11.18 -10.12
N LEU A 267 21.86 9.97 -9.81
CA LEU A 267 20.81 9.68 -8.81
C LEU A 267 21.42 9.45 -7.43
N VAL A 268 20.59 9.57 -6.40
CA VAL A 268 21.00 9.21 -5.04
C VAL A 268 21.18 7.71 -4.96
N ARG A 269 22.36 7.27 -4.50
CA ARG A 269 22.67 5.85 -4.28
C ARG A 269 21.74 5.26 -3.23
N PHE A 270 21.38 3.99 -3.42
CA PHE A 270 20.55 3.30 -2.44
C PHE A 270 21.35 2.94 -1.19
N ARG A 271 22.58 2.42 -1.36
CA ARG A 271 23.47 2.04 -0.26
C ARG A 271 24.91 2.42 -0.55
N VAL A 272 25.60 2.90 0.48
CA VAL A 272 27.05 3.08 0.52
C VAL A 272 27.61 2.38 1.75
N ASP A 273 28.89 2.05 1.73
CA ASP A 273 29.60 1.53 2.90
C ASP A 273 30.56 2.62 3.41
N LEU A 274 30.61 2.81 4.72
CA LEU A 274 31.48 3.78 5.39
C LEU A 274 32.70 3.09 5.99
N TYR A 275 33.87 3.74 5.88
CA TYR A 275 35.14 3.25 6.41
C TYR A 275 35.88 4.39 7.11
N GLY A 276 35.43 4.73 8.33
CA GLY A 276 35.93 5.90 9.05
C GLY A 276 35.66 7.19 8.26
N ASP A 277 36.71 8.01 8.08
CA ASP A 277 36.64 9.29 7.35
C ASP A 277 36.95 9.14 5.84
N GLU A 278 37.08 7.92 5.33
CA GLU A 278 37.26 7.68 3.89
C GLU A 278 35.96 7.95 3.12
N ALA A 279 36.11 8.39 1.87
CA ALA A 279 34.98 8.63 0.98
C ALA A 279 34.07 7.39 0.92
N PRO A 280 32.73 7.54 1.02
CA PRO A 280 31.82 6.41 1.04
C PRO A 280 32.00 5.51 -0.18
N ALA A 281 32.20 4.22 0.06
CA ALA A 281 32.35 3.25 -1.00
C ALA A 281 30.97 2.93 -1.61
N PRO A 282 30.83 2.94 -2.94
CA PRO A 282 29.56 2.60 -3.57
C PRO A 282 29.23 1.12 -3.35
N ASN A 283 28.05 0.83 -2.77
CA ASN A 283 27.57 -0.55 -2.59
C ASN A 283 26.41 -0.86 -3.55
N GLN A 284 25.36 -0.03 -3.54
CA GLN A 284 24.24 -0.15 -4.47
C GLN A 284 23.98 1.17 -5.20
N PRO A 285 23.73 1.13 -6.52
CA PRO A 285 23.35 2.31 -7.29
C PRO A 285 21.95 2.79 -6.87
N GLY A 286 21.45 3.85 -7.49
CA GLY A 286 20.06 4.26 -7.31
C GLY A 286 19.09 3.13 -7.62
N ARG A 287 18.10 2.93 -6.74
CA ARG A 287 16.96 2.02 -6.93
C ARG A 287 15.67 2.79 -7.17
N GLY A 288 14.67 2.14 -7.76
CA GLY A 288 13.37 2.75 -8.03
C GLY A 288 12.60 3.12 -6.77
N ILE A 289 12.58 2.25 -5.76
CA ILE A 289 11.97 2.59 -4.46
C ILE A 289 12.71 3.74 -3.79
N GLY A 290 14.05 3.69 -3.73
CA GLY A 290 14.87 4.72 -3.10
C GLY A 290 14.73 6.09 -3.78
N ASN A 291 14.74 6.13 -5.11
CA ASN A 291 14.57 7.41 -5.83
C ASN A 291 13.12 7.89 -5.85
N SER A 292 12.14 7.00 -5.67
CA SER A 292 10.78 7.40 -5.35
C SER A 292 10.70 8.04 -3.97
N TRP A 293 11.37 7.48 -2.96
CA TRP A 293 11.45 8.04 -1.60
C TRP A 293 12.13 9.42 -1.60
N VAL A 294 13.28 9.55 -2.26
CA VAL A 294 13.97 10.84 -2.53
C VAL A 294 13.00 11.84 -3.17
N GLY A 295 12.23 11.41 -4.17
CA GLY A 295 11.28 12.28 -4.85
C GLY A 295 10.16 12.83 -3.96
N ILE A 296 9.88 12.24 -2.81
CA ILE A 296 8.89 12.77 -1.85
C ILE A 296 9.43 14.04 -1.15
N TYR A 297 10.71 14.04 -0.78
CA TYR A 297 11.31 15.05 0.09
C TYR A 297 12.23 16.02 -0.63
N ALA A 298 12.87 15.63 -1.73
CA ALA A 298 13.86 16.47 -2.39
C ALA A 298 13.30 17.84 -2.80
N ALA A 299 12.03 17.90 -3.23
CA ALA A 299 11.42 19.13 -3.75
C ALA A 299 11.25 20.23 -2.68
N GLU A 300 11.14 19.88 -1.39
CA GLU A 300 11.10 20.86 -0.31
C GLU A 300 12.48 21.22 0.24
N LEU A 301 13.50 20.41 -0.03
CA LEU A 301 14.88 20.64 0.40
C LEU A 301 15.67 21.43 -0.65
N TRP A 302 15.72 20.90 -1.88
CA TRP A 302 16.53 21.40 -2.99
C TRP A 302 15.75 21.29 -4.31
N PRO A 303 14.85 22.25 -4.62
CA PRO A 303 13.93 22.15 -5.77
C PRO A 303 14.62 21.90 -7.12
N ALA A 304 15.79 22.49 -7.35
CA ALA A 304 16.54 22.32 -8.60
C ALA A 304 17.10 20.89 -8.75
N ASP A 305 17.66 20.33 -7.68
CA ASP A 305 18.15 18.94 -7.69
C ASP A 305 16.99 17.95 -7.74
N ALA A 306 15.88 18.23 -7.04
CA ALA A 306 14.68 17.43 -7.09
C ALA A 306 14.14 17.27 -8.51
N ALA A 307 14.05 18.38 -9.27
CA ALA A 307 13.64 18.36 -10.66
C ALA A 307 14.57 17.51 -11.53
N ARG A 308 15.90 17.62 -11.34
CA ARG A 308 16.90 16.80 -12.03
C ARG A 308 16.73 15.32 -11.67
N TRP A 309 16.77 14.97 -10.38
CA TRP A 309 16.65 13.60 -9.91
C TRP A 309 15.34 12.95 -10.35
N HIS A 310 14.22 13.66 -10.29
CA HIS A 310 12.94 13.10 -10.74
C HIS A 310 12.88 12.90 -12.25
N ALA A 311 13.48 13.79 -13.04
CA ALA A 311 13.61 13.63 -14.49
C ALA A 311 14.46 12.41 -14.85
N THR A 312 15.66 12.28 -14.25
CA THR A 312 16.55 11.13 -14.42
C THR A 312 15.90 9.82 -13.95
N HIS A 313 15.22 9.84 -12.79
CA HIS A 313 14.50 8.69 -12.27
C HIS A 313 13.37 8.28 -13.23
N THR A 314 12.61 9.24 -13.77
CA THR A 314 11.62 8.96 -14.81
C THR A 314 12.28 8.35 -16.05
N GLU A 315 13.36 8.94 -16.56
CA GLU A 315 14.03 8.45 -17.78
C GLU A 315 14.47 6.99 -17.67
N HIS A 316 15.03 6.60 -16.52
CA HIS A 316 15.65 5.27 -16.36
C HIS A 316 14.77 4.23 -15.68
N PHE A 317 13.82 4.63 -14.83
CA PHE A 317 12.99 3.71 -14.05
C PHE A 317 11.51 3.77 -14.42
N TRP A 318 11.00 4.81 -15.07
CA TRP A 318 9.62 4.78 -15.55
C TRP A 318 9.49 3.78 -16.69
N GLN A 319 8.60 2.81 -16.52
CA GLN A 319 8.25 1.84 -17.53
C GLN A 319 6.81 2.04 -17.97
N ASP A 320 6.63 2.13 -19.28
CA ASP A 320 5.32 2.10 -19.92
C ASP A 320 5.19 0.84 -20.77
N ALA A 321 4.66 -0.24 -20.17
CA ALA A 321 4.46 -1.51 -20.86
C ALA A 321 3.07 -1.59 -21.51
N SER A 322 2.83 -2.62 -22.30
CA SER A 322 1.55 -2.83 -22.99
C SER A 322 0.37 -3.05 -22.04
N TRP A 323 0.61 -3.47 -20.79
CA TRP A 323 -0.45 -3.80 -19.83
C TRP A 323 -0.50 -2.86 -18.61
N ALA A 324 0.62 -2.31 -18.17
CA ALA A 324 0.73 -1.41 -17.02
C ALA A 324 1.81 -0.35 -17.23
N SER A 325 1.75 0.70 -16.42
CA SER A 325 2.77 1.75 -16.34
C SER A 325 3.20 1.92 -14.89
N GLY A 326 4.47 2.25 -14.63
CA GLY A 326 4.95 2.48 -13.27
C GLY A 326 6.45 2.48 -13.17
N PHE A 327 6.96 2.60 -11.94
CA PHE A 327 8.40 2.61 -11.71
C PHE A 327 8.93 1.19 -11.56
N ARG A 328 10.07 0.96 -12.19
CA ARG A 328 10.84 -0.27 -12.05
C ARG A 328 11.53 -0.27 -10.70
N GLU A 329 11.74 -1.45 -10.11
CA GLU A 329 12.55 -1.55 -8.89
C GLU A 329 14.04 -1.39 -9.22
N TYR A 330 14.51 -2.20 -10.17
CA TYR A 330 15.88 -2.20 -10.66
C TYR A 330 15.94 -1.69 -12.10
N ARG A 331 17.12 -1.18 -12.47
CA ARG A 331 17.38 -0.74 -13.84
C ARG A 331 17.09 -1.87 -14.83
N ARG A 332 16.56 -1.51 -16.00
CA ARG A 332 16.30 -2.50 -17.07
C ARG A 332 17.59 -3.21 -17.48
N GLY A 333 17.54 -4.54 -17.50
CA GLY A 333 18.68 -5.39 -17.83
C GLY A 333 19.73 -5.50 -16.72
N GLY A 334 19.40 -5.06 -15.50
CA GLY A 334 20.23 -5.28 -14.30
C GLY A 334 20.30 -6.76 -13.87
N PRO A 335 21.28 -7.12 -13.03
CA PRO A 335 21.52 -8.50 -12.59
C PRO A 335 20.41 -9.07 -11.70
N GLU A 336 19.60 -8.24 -11.06
CA GLU A 336 18.52 -8.65 -10.13
C GLU A 336 17.32 -9.28 -10.87
N GLY A 337 17.24 -9.05 -12.18
CA GLY A 337 16.20 -9.59 -13.04
C GLY A 337 14.87 -8.83 -12.97
N GLU A 338 13.91 -9.31 -13.75
CA GLU A 338 12.59 -8.66 -13.92
C GLU A 338 11.51 -9.29 -13.02
N TRP A 339 11.82 -10.40 -12.35
CA TRP A 339 10.88 -11.20 -11.57
C TRP A 339 11.57 -11.66 -10.28
N THR A 340 11.36 -10.91 -9.21
CA THR A 340 12.01 -11.17 -7.92
C THR A 340 11.12 -10.71 -6.76
N PHE A 341 11.54 -11.00 -5.54
CA PHE A 341 10.95 -10.47 -4.32
C PHE A 341 12.07 -9.92 -3.46
N GLU A 342 11.89 -8.72 -2.94
CA GLU A 342 12.83 -8.05 -2.06
C GLU A 342 12.06 -7.42 -0.90
N ILE A 343 12.66 -7.34 0.29
CA ILE A 343 11.93 -7.05 1.53
C ILE A 343 11.31 -5.64 1.51
N ASP A 344 12.01 -4.66 0.93
CA ASP A 344 11.54 -3.29 0.83
C ASP A 344 10.69 -3.06 -0.44
N ALA A 345 11.05 -3.70 -1.54
CA ALA A 345 10.36 -3.55 -2.82
C ALA A 345 9.02 -4.30 -2.88
N GLY A 346 8.90 -5.37 -2.08
CA GLY A 346 7.90 -6.42 -2.24
C GLY A 346 8.10 -7.21 -3.55
N PRO A 347 7.02 -7.75 -4.15
CA PRO A 347 7.13 -8.44 -5.42
C PRO A 347 7.48 -7.47 -6.55
N VAL A 348 8.49 -7.84 -7.35
CA VAL A 348 8.89 -7.19 -8.60
C VAL A 348 8.36 -8.02 -9.76
N VAL A 349 7.48 -7.44 -10.58
CA VAL A 349 6.71 -8.16 -11.62
C VAL A 349 6.96 -7.53 -12.97
N GLY A 350 7.72 -8.19 -13.85
CA GLY A 350 8.12 -7.62 -15.15
C GLY A 350 8.91 -6.32 -15.01
N GLY A 351 9.73 -6.24 -13.95
CA GLY A 351 10.52 -5.08 -13.57
C GLY A 351 9.78 -4.06 -12.71
N PHE A 352 8.44 -4.03 -12.72
CA PHE A 352 7.66 -3.08 -11.91
C PHE A 352 7.86 -3.39 -10.42
N GLY A 353 8.41 -2.42 -9.68
CA GLY A 353 8.52 -2.50 -8.22
C GLY A 353 7.18 -2.10 -7.60
N THR A 354 6.64 -2.96 -6.73
CA THR A 354 5.37 -2.67 -6.06
C THR A 354 5.51 -1.44 -5.17
N ALA A 355 6.53 -1.41 -4.30
CA ALA A 355 6.82 -0.25 -3.48
C ALA A 355 7.33 0.94 -4.31
N ALA A 356 8.24 0.73 -5.27
CA ALA A 356 8.67 1.80 -6.19
C ALA A 356 7.49 2.53 -6.85
N SER A 357 6.47 1.79 -7.30
CA SER A 357 5.28 2.39 -7.89
C SER A 357 4.35 3.04 -6.86
N ALA A 358 4.24 2.49 -5.65
CA ALA A 358 3.43 3.08 -4.57
C ALA A 358 4.03 4.41 -4.09
N PHE A 359 5.33 4.43 -3.76
CA PHE A 359 6.07 5.63 -3.39
C PHE A 359 6.16 6.60 -4.57
N GLY A 360 6.24 6.08 -5.79
CA GLY A 360 6.17 6.84 -7.03
C GLY A 360 4.91 7.69 -7.16
N ILE A 361 3.78 7.33 -6.51
CA ILE A 361 2.59 8.19 -6.46
C ILE A 361 2.93 9.50 -5.75
N ALA A 362 3.50 9.43 -4.55
CA ALA A 362 3.92 10.59 -3.77
C ALA A 362 5.01 11.39 -4.50
N ALA A 363 6.03 10.70 -5.00
CA ALA A 363 7.14 11.31 -5.74
C ALA A 363 6.64 12.11 -6.94
N ALA A 364 5.78 11.51 -7.77
CA ALA A 364 5.19 12.17 -8.93
C ALA A 364 4.32 13.36 -8.52
N ARG A 365 3.52 13.24 -7.44
CA ARG A 365 2.71 14.35 -6.93
C ARG A 365 3.59 15.51 -6.49
N ARG A 366 4.57 15.27 -5.61
CA ARG A 366 5.49 16.31 -5.10
C ARG A 366 6.28 17.01 -6.21
N ASN A 367 6.66 16.28 -7.25
CA ASN A 367 7.36 16.82 -8.43
C ASN A 367 6.43 17.33 -9.55
N GLY A 368 5.14 17.55 -9.26
CA GLY A 368 4.19 18.14 -10.20
C GLY A 368 3.77 17.25 -11.37
N ARG A 369 4.21 15.98 -11.42
CA ARG A 369 3.89 14.98 -12.46
C ARG A 369 2.57 14.28 -12.20
N LEU A 370 1.49 15.05 -12.21
CA LEU A 370 0.13 14.53 -12.00
C LEU A 370 -0.31 13.55 -13.10
N ASP A 371 0.33 13.58 -14.27
CA ASP A 371 0.17 12.57 -15.33
C ASP A 371 0.65 11.17 -14.90
N GLN A 372 1.81 11.09 -14.25
CA GLN A 372 2.32 9.83 -13.68
C GLN A 372 1.51 9.43 -12.45
N ALA A 373 1.26 10.38 -11.53
CA ALA A 373 0.51 10.11 -10.31
C ALA A 373 -0.90 9.59 -10.60
N TYR A 374 -1.61 10.17 -11.57
CA TYR A 374 -2.92 9.69 -12.01
C TYR A 374 -2.85 8.25 -12.53
N THR A 375 -1.87 7.96 -13.39
CA THR A 375 -1.69 6.63 -13.98
C THR A 375 -1.42 5.58 -12.90
N LEU A 376 -0.50 5.86 -11.98
CA LEU A 376 -0.19 4.98 -10.84
C LEU A 376 -1.39 4.80 -9.91
N THR A 377 -2.06 5.90 -9.55
CA THR A 377 -3.18 5.87 -8.60
C THR A 377 -4.38 5.10 -9.16
N THR A 378 -4.70 5.24 -10.44
CA THR A 378 -5.81 4.48 -11.05
C THR A 378 -5.54 2.98 -11.09
N GLN A 379 -4.29 2.57 -11.35
CA GLN A 379 -3.90 1.17 -11.21
C GLN A 379 -4.03 0.69 -9.76
N MET A 380 -3.48 1.45 -8.80
CA MET A 380 -3.60 1.13 -7.37
C MET A 380 -5.06 1.02 -6.92
N LEU A 381 -5.95 1.90 -7.39
CA LEU A 381 -7.37 1.85 -7.02
C LEU A 381 -8.07 0.63 -7.63
N ALA A 382 -7.71 0.26 -8.85
CA ALA A 382 -8.29 -0.87 -9.55
C ALA A 382 -7.78 -2.21 -9.02
N THR A 383 -6.51 -2.32 -8.64
CA THR A 383 -5.92 -3.57 -8.11
C THR A 383 -6.02 -3.66 -6.58
N GLY A 384 -6.19 -2.54 -5.89
CA GLY A 384 -6.29 -2.45 -4.44
C GLY A 384 -7.58 -3.01 -3.85
N TRP A 385 -8.58 -3.32 -4.68
CA TRP A 385 -9.84 -3.95 -4.27
C TRP A 385 -10.59 -3.14 -3.20
N PRO A 386 -11.12 -1.96 -3.59
CA PRO A 386 -11.71 -1.01 -2.66
C PRO A 386 -12.96 -1.59 -2.01
N ALA A 387 -13.05 -1.44 -0.69
CA ALA A 387 -14.18 -1.88 0.11
C ALA A 387 -15.06 -0.69 0.56
N PRO A 388 -16.34 -0.94 0.93
CA PRO A 388 -17.28 0.11 1.34
C PRO A 388 -16.87 0.88 2.60
N ASP A 389 -16.11 0.24 3.49
CA ASP A 389 -15.59 0.85 4.71
C ASP A 389 -14.39 1.78 4.47
N GLY A 390 -13.98 1.94 3.21
CA GLY A 390 -12.85 2.77 2.80
C GLY A 390 -11.56 2.00 2.57
N SER A 391 -11.45 0.77 3.10
CA SER A 391 -10.24 -0.03 3.02
C SER A 391 -9.91 -0.55 1.62
N LEU A 392 -8.71 -1.09 1.48
CA LEU A 392 -8.20 -1.78 0.28
C LEU A 392 -7.88 -3.23 0.64
N ARG A 393 -8.63 -4.19 0.09
CA ARG A 393 -8.48 -5.60 0.48
C ARG A 393 -7.19 -6.24 -0.02
N SER A 394 -6.67 -5.81 -1.17
CA SER A 394 -5.42 -6.38 -1.68
C SER A 394 -4.24 -6.01 -0.77
N PRO A 395 -3.99 -4.73 -0.42
CA PRO A 395 -3.01 -4.38 0.60
C PRO A 395 -3.17 -5.16 1.90
N GLN A 396 -4.38 -5.31 2.42
CA GLN A 396 -4.63 -6.10 3.64
C GLN A 396 -4.22 -7.57 3.49
N ALA A 397 -4.54 -8.19 2.36
CA ALA A 397 -4.23 -9.59 2.11
C ALA A 397 -2.71 -9.86 1.98
N PHE A 398 -1.93 -8.86 1.59
CA PHE A 398 -0.47 -8.96 1.44
C PHE A 398 0.30 -8.33 2.61
N SER A 399 -0.37 -7.77 3.61
CA SER A 399 0.29 -7.15 4.75
C SER A 399 0.82 -8.19 5.74
N HIS A 400 1.96 -7.89 6.35
CA HIS A 400 2.50 -8.73 7.43
C HIS A 400 1.61 -8.65 8.67
N PRO A 401 1.38 -9.76 9.41
CA PRO A 401 0.55 -9.74 10.62
C PRO A 401 1.04 -8.77 11.70
N ALA A 402 2.35 -8.52 11.78
CA ALA A 402 2.91 -7.58 12.74
C ALA A 402 2.65 -6.11 12.37
N ALA A 403 2.44 -5.80 11.08
CA ALA A 403 2.17 -4.46 10.57
C ALA A 403 1.03 -4.45 9.53
N PRO A 404 -0.20 -4.85 9.93
CA PRO A 404 -1.32 -5.08 9.01
C PRO A 404 -1.86 -3.80 8.37
N LEU A 405 -1.43 -2.63 8.86
CA LEU A 405 -1.88 -1.32 8.41
C LEU A 405 -0.81 -0.57 7.60
N LEU A 406 0.42 -1.10 7.47
CA LEU A 406 1.54 -0.38 6.84
C LEU A 406 1.19 0.12 5.44
N GLY A 407 0.79 -0.79 4.54
CA GLY A 407 0.50 -0.45 3.16
C GLY A 407 -0.65 0.54 3.02
N GLU A 408 -1.71 0.41 3.83
CA GLU A 408 -2.83 1.34 3.82
C GLU A 408 -2.48 2.72 4.41
N SER A 409 -1.68 2.77 5.48
CA SER A 409 -1.15 4.03 6.05
C SER A 409 -0.27 4.76 5.06
N ALA A 410 0.66 4.06 4.39
CA ALA A 410 1.55 4.63 3.39
C ALA A 410 0.77 5.19 2.20
N LEU A 411 -0.18 4.41 1.65
CA LEU A 411 -1.02 4.88 0.54
C LEU A 411 -1.92 6.06 0.94
N ALA A 412 -2.43 6.07 2.18
CA ALA A 412 -3.17 7.22 2.70
C ALA A 412 -2.28 8.47 2.68
N TYR A 413 -1.04 8.41 3.17
CA TYR A 413 -0.11 9.52 3.12
C TYR A 413 0.21 9.94 1.68
N PHE A 414 0.60 9.00 0.82
CA PHE A 414 1.03 9.32 -0.55
C PHE A 414 -0.05 10.03 -1.38
N LEU A 415 -1.31 9.67 -1.17
CA LEU A 415 -2.44 10.30 -1.86
C LEU A 415 -2.80 11.69 -1.32
N THR A 416 -2.33 12.04 -0.11
CA THR A 416 -2.60 13.35 0.50
C THR A 416 -1.64 14.43 0.03
N LEU A 417 -0.43 14.07 -0.41
CA LEU A 417 0.60 15.04 -0.74
C LEU A 417 0.23 15.90 -1.97
N PRO A 418 0.24 17.24 -1.89
CA PRO A 418 0.12 18.10 -3.06
C PRO A 418 1.46 18.28 -3.78
N PRO A 419 1.48 18.80 -5.02
CA PRO A 419 2.70 19.33 -5.62
C PRO A 419 3.44 20.28 -4.67
N ALA A 420 4.77 20.20 -4.65
CA ALA A 420 5.57 21.13 -3.88
C ALA A 420 5.47 22.55 -4.46
N ASP A 421 5.62 23.55 -3.60
CA ASP A 421 5.50 24.95 -4.00
C ASP A 421 6.52 25.30 -5.09
N GLY A 422 6.07 26.02 -6.11
CA GLY A 422 6.91 26.45 -7.23
C GLY A 422 7.25 25.37 -8.25
N VAL A 423 6.80 24.12 -8.08
CA VAL A 423 7.05 23.05 -9.05
C VAL A 423 6.05 23.11 -10.21
N PRO A 424 6.50 23.08 -11.48
CA PRO A 424 5.61 23.04 -12.63
C PRO A 424 4.71 21.80 -12.64
N VAL A 425 3.42 22.00 -12.87
CA VAL A 425 2.43 20.91 -12.89
C VAL A 425 2.20 20.40 -14.31
N VAL A 426 2.45 19.11 -14.53
CA VAL A 426 2.11 18.36 -15.74
C VAL A 426 0.89 17.50 -15.45
N THR A 427 -0.22 17.80 -16.12
CA THR A 427 -1.46 17.01 -16.01
C THR A 427 -1.60 16.04 -17.19
N GLY A 428 -2.36 14.97 -17.00
CA GLY A 428 -2.62 14.01 -18.07
C GLY A 428 -2.82 12.61 -17.51
N GLY A 429 -2.01 11.68 -17.99
CA GLY A 429 -2.05 10.29 -17.58
C GLY A 429 -3.16 9.49 -18.26
N ARG A 430 -3.02 8.16 -18.19
CA ARG A 430 -3.90 7.23 -18.91
C ARG A 430 -4.40 6.13 -18.00
N VAL A 431 -5.56 5.58 -18.35
CA VAL A 431 -6.07 4.35 -17.74
C VAL A 431 -5.46 3.18 -18.50
N THR A 432 -4.65 2.35 -17.84
CA THR A 432 -3.90 1.26 -18.47
C THR A 432 -4.76 0.01 -18.66
N PRO A 433 -4.35 -0.94 -19.53
CA PRO A 433 -5.08 -2.21 -19.68
C PRO A 433 -5.21 -3.03 -18.39
N LEU A 434 -4.29 -2.89 -17.43
CA LEU A 434 -4.39 -3.48 -16.10
C LEU A 434 -5.67 -3.04 -15.37
N VAL A 435 -6.02 -1.75 -15.46
CA VAL A 435 -7.26 -1.23 -14.87
C VAL A 435 -8.47 -1.88 -15.54
N TRP A 436 -8.48 -1.96 -16.87
CA TRP A 436 -9.58 -2.59 -17.61
C TRP A 436 -9.71 -4.07 -17.29
N LEU A 437 -8.59 -4.78 -17.13
CA LEU A 437 -8.57 -6.18 -16.71
C LEU A 437 -9.15 -6.36 -15.29
N ALA A 438 -8.79 -5.48 -14.35
CA ALA A 438 -9.36 -5.51 -13.01
C ALA A 438 -10.88 -5.22 -13.02
N LEU A 439 -11.33 -4.25 -13.81
CA LEU A 439 -12.77 -3.98 -13.98
C LEU A 439 -13.51 -5.16 -14.63
N LEU A 440 -12.90 -5.80 -15.64
CA LEU A 440 -13.43 -7.00 -16.26
C LEU A 440 -13.54 -8.14 -15.25
N LEU A 441 -12.55 -8.32 -14.36
CA LEU A 441 -12.62 -9.28 -13.27
C LEU A 441 -13.77 -8.98 -12.32
N TYR A 442 -13.93 -7.72 -11.90
CA TYR A 442 -15.02 -7.31 -11.00
C TYR A 442 -16.39 -7.59 -11.60
N PHE A 443 -16.67 -7.06 -12.79
CA PHE A 443 -18.00 -7.20 -13.38
C PHE A 443 -18.23 -8.59 -13.98
N GLY A 444 -17.17 -9.27 -14.43
CA GLY A 444 -17.23 -10.63 -14.95
C GLY A 444 -17.58 -11.65 -13.86
N VAL A 445 -16.92 -11.60 -12.69
CA VAL A 445 -17.23 -12.49 -11.57
C VAL A 445 -18.61 -12.17 -10.98
N PHE A 446 -18.97 -10.89 -10.90
CA PHE A 446 -20.32 -10.49 -10.50
C PHE A 446 -21.40 -11.05 -11.45
N ALA A 447 -21.24 -10.86 -12.76
CA ALA A 447 -22.17 -11.38 -13.76
C ALA A 447 -22.24 -12.92 -13.76
N LEU A 448 -21.11 -13.60 -13.55
CA LEU A 448 -21.06 -15.06 -13.40
C LEU A 448 -21.85 -15.52 -12.17
N GLY A 449 -21.72 -14.82 -11.04
CA GLY A 449 -22.49 -15.08 -9.83
C GLY A 449 -24.00 -14.94 -10.06
N LEU A 450 -24.43 -13.88 -10.74
CA LEU A 450 -25.83 -13.68 -11.14
C LEU A 450 -26.32 -14.80 -12.07
N TRP A 451 -25.52 -15.19 -13.06
CA TRP A 451 -25.89 -16.24 -14.01
C TRP A 451 -26.03 -17.61 -13.34
N LEU A 452 -25.08 -17.98 -12.47
CA LEU A 452 -25.14 -19.22 -11.70
C LEU A 452 -26.35 -19.23 -10.76
N ALA A 453 -26.62 -18.13 -10.06
CA ALA A 453 -27.80 -18.01 -9.21
C ALA A 453 -29.11 -18.15 -10.01
N TYR A 454 -29.18 -17.56 -11.20
CA TYR A 454 -30.30 -17.73 -12.12
C TYR A 454 -30.46 -19.19 -12.59
N ARG A 455 -29.35 -19.90 -12.83
CA ARG A 455 -29.38 -21.34 -13.18
C ARG A 455 -29.83 -22.23 -12.02
N MET A 456 -29.53 -21.82 -10.78
CA MET A 456 -29.94 -22.51 -9.55
C MET A 456 -31.39 -22.21 -9.16
N ALA A 457 -31.94 -21.07 -9.58
CA ALA A 457 -33.33 -20.72 -9.35
C ALA A 457 -34.23 -21.79 -10.00
N PRO A 458 -35.18 -22.37 -9.25
CA PRO A 458 -36.07 -23.38 -9.80
C PRO A 458 -36.83 -22.77 -10.98
N ARG A 459 -36.64 -23.31 -12.19
CA ARG A 459 -37.42 -22.91 -13.37
C ARG A 459 -38.90 -23.05 -13.03
N THR A 460 -39.57 -21.94 -12.77
CA THR A 460 -41.02 -21.84 -12.52
C THR A 460 -41.86 -22.19 -13.75
N GLN A 461 -41.22 -22.60 -14.85
CA GLN A 461 -41.80 -22.91 -16.16
C GLN A 461 -42.79 -24.10 -16.22
N ARG A 462 -43.26 -24.68 -15.11
CA ARG A 462 -44.30 -25.74 -15.17
C ARG A 462 -45.48 -25.59 -14.22
N VAL A 463 -45.56 -24.50 -13.46
CA VAL A 463 -46.72 -24.26 -12.59
C VAL A 463 -47.76 -23.37 -13.30
N ALA A 464 -47.32 -22.35 -14.06
CA ALA A 464 -48.23 -21.53 -14.86
C ALA A 464 -48.92 -22.34 -15.98
N GLY A 465 -48.20 -23.24 -16.66
CA GLY A 465 -48.80 -24.12 -17.69
C GLY A 465 -49.83 -25.10 -17.15
N ARG A 466 -49.64 -25.64 -15.93
CA ARG A 466 -50.60 -26.55 -15.30
C ARG A 466 -51.80 -25.84 -14.68
N LEU A 467 -51.63 -24.63 -14.16
CA LEU A 467 -52.76 -23.79 -13.73
C LEU A 467 -53.58 -23.31 -14.93
N TRP A 468 -52.95 -23.01 -16.07
CA TRP A 468 -53.67 -22.69 -17.30
C TRP A 468 -54.46 -23.89 -17.84
N GLU A 469 -53.87 -25.09 -17.87
CA GLU A 469 -54.58 -26.32 -18.30
C GLU A 469 -55.68 -26.76 -17.32
N SER A 470 -55.50 -26.60 -16.00
CA SER A 470 -56.55 -26.94 -15.03
C SER A 470 -57.73 -25.95 -15.07
N THR A 471 -57.47 -24.68 -15.41
CA THR A 471 -58.53 -23.68 -15.61
C THR A 471 -59.27 -23.92 -16.92
N ARG A 472 -58.57 -24.30 -18.01
CA ARG A 472 -59.21 -24.68 -19.29
C ARG A 472 -60.13 -25.90 -19.18
N ARG A 473 -59.76 -26.91 -18.38
CA ARG A 473 -60.60 -28.12 -18.19
C ARG A 473 -61.84 -27.90 -17.31
N ARG A 474 -61.94 -26.80 -16.56
CA ARG A 474 -63.13 -26.47 -15.77
C ARG A 474 -64.15 -25.58 -16.50
N CYS A 475 -63.74 -24.90 -17.57
CA CYS A 475 -64.61 -23.98 -18.31
C CYS A 475 -65.29 -24.58 -19.55
N TYR A 476 -65.01 -25.84 -19.90
CA TYR A 476 -65.73 -26.58 -20.96
C TYR A 476 -66.00 -28.03 -20.52
N PRO A 477 -67.10 -28.29 -19.80
CA PRO A 477 -67.67 -29.62 -19.79
C PRO A 477 -68.35 -29.86 -21.16
N MET A 478 -67.95 -30.92 -21.87
CA MET A 478 -68.82 -31.50 -22.90
C MET A 478 -70.00 -32.20 -22.24
#